data_AF-A0A183KWL4-F1
#
_entry.id   AF-A0A183KWL4-F1
#
_cell.length_a   1.000
_cell.length_b   1.000
_cell.length_c   1.000
_cell.angle_alpha   90.00
_cell.angle_beta   90.00
_cell.angle_gamma   90.00
#
_symmetry.space_group_name_H-M   'P 1'
#
loop_
_entity.id
_entity.type
_entity.pdbx_description
1 polymer ?
#
loop_
_entity_poly.entity_id
_entity_poly.type
_entity_poly.pdbx_seq_one_letter_code
_entity_poly.pdbx_strand_id
1 'polypeptide(L)'
;MFSGFSYQEKTLVSTFLVYALQASELATRIFFPSSVNCPNDSLPVDKTSLEIIQNELSSSERNYLFSCLKPSAQFLPVIYPKDFTDSLKRSGNDYSQLLESVLDLIMLTSNFKDRSEALQTCFMRGVVLNNVNLLKKGNKFEMSPENIQAAFSRFDQTTGLGILRLGKNEHWFVATKSNFTQ
;
A
#
# COMPACT_ATOMS: atom_id res chain seq x y z
N MET A 1 4.27 -34.35 10.80
CA MET A 1 3.96 -35.20 11.97
C MET A 1 4.56 -34.52 13.20
N PHE A 2 3.74 -33.88 14.05
CA PHE A 2 4.18 -33.09 15.19
C PHE A 2 4.23 -33.97 16.46
N SER A 3 5.26 -34.82 16.59
CA SER A 3 5.30 -35.89 17.61
C SER A 3 5.84 -35.47 18.99
N GLY A 4 5.95 -34.15 19.27
CA GLY A 4 6.47 -33.64 20.56
C GLY A 4 5.57 -32.62 21.26
N PHE A 5 4.43 -32.26 20.67
CA PHE A 5 3.55 -31.21 21.21
C PHE A 5 2.37 -31.83 21.98
N SER A 6 2.04 -31.24 23.13
CA SER A 6 0.80 -31.48 23.85
C SER A 6 -0.41 -31.14 22.95
N TYR A 7 -1.59 -31.69 23.28
CA TYR A 7 -2.82 -31.46 22.50
C TYR A 7 -3.17 -29.96 22.37
N GLN A 8 -2.91 -29.18 23.43
CA GLN A 8 -3.09 -27.73 23.43
C GLN A 8 -2.12 -27.03 22.47
N GLU A 9 -0.85 -27.41 22.46
CA GLU A 9 0.15 -26.83 21.55
C GLU A 9 -0.12 -27.19 20.08
N LYS A 10 -0.59 -28.40 19.79
CA LYS A 10 -1.00 -28.80 18.42
C LYS A 10 -2.17 -27.95 17.91
N THR A 11 -3.15 -27.69 18.77
CA THR A 11 -4.31 -26.87 18.45
C THR A 11 -3.91 -25.41 18.20
N LEU A 12 -2.99 -24.89 19.01
CA LEU A 12 -2.43 -23.55 18.89
C LEU A 12 -1.68 -23.39 17.56
N VAL A 13 -0.76 -24.32 17.24
CA VAL A 13 0.02 -24.31 15.99
C VAL A 13 -0.89 -24.41 14.76
N SER A 14 -1.89 -25.29 14.78
CA SER A 14 -2.85 -25.41 13.68
C SER A 14 -3.64 -24.12 13.46
N THR A 15 -4.05 -23.46 14.54
CA THR A 15 -4.80 -22.20 14.48
C THR A 15 -3.94 -21.08 13.89
N PHE A 16 -2.68 -20.96 14.31
CA PHE A 16 -1.74 -19.99 13.74
C PHE A 16 -1.45 -20.24 12.26
N LEU A 17 -1.33 -21.49 11.83
CA LEU A 17 -1.11 -21.84 10.43
C LEU A 17 -2.31 -21.43 9.56
N VAL A 18 -3.53 -21.66 10.02
CA VAL A 18 -4.76 -21.25 9.31
C VAL A 18 -4.80 -19.72 9.16
N TYR A 19 -4.52 -18.97 10.22
CA TYR A 19 -4.46 -17.51 10.12
C TYR A 19 -3.32 -17.01 9.22
N ALA A 20 -2.15 -17.65 9.28
CA ALA A 20 -1.03 -17.27 8.41
C ALA A 20 -1.36 -17.51 6.93
N LEU A 21 -2.03 -18.63 6.60
CA LEU A 21 -2.48 -18.93 5.25
C LEU A 21 -3.54 -17.93 4.78
N GLN A 22 -4.55 -17.63 5.61
CA GLN A 22 -5.59 -16.66 5.29
C GLN A 22 -5.01 -15.25 5.07
N ALA A 23 -4.08 -14.82 5.93
CA ALA A 23 -3.39 -13.53 5.77
C ALA A 23 -2.53 -13.50 4.50
N SER A 24 -1.82 -14.59 4.19
CA SER A 24 -1.02 -14.69 2.97
C SER A 24 -1.89 -14.66 1.72
N GLU A 25 -2.99 -15.41 1.68
CA GLU A 25 -3.92 -15.42 0.55
C GLU A 25 -4.50 -14.02 0.29
N LEU A 26 -4.96 -13.36 1.37
CA LEU A 26 -5.52 -12.03 1.29
C LEU A 26 -4.48 -11.00 0.84
N ALA A 27 -3.26 -11.06 1.38
CA ALA A 27 -2.17 -10.17 0.98
C ALA A 27 -1.75 -10.39 -0.48
N THR A 28 -1.67 -11.64 -0.93
CA THR A 28 -1.37 -11.96 -2.33
C THR A 28 -2.45 -11.44 -3.26
N ARG A 29 -3.74 -11.62 -2.92
CA ARG A 29 -4.84 -11.07 -3.71
C ARG A 29 -4.77 -9.55 -3.80
N ILE A 30 -4.52 -8.85 -2.69
CA ILE A 30 -4.45 -7.39 -2.68
C ILE A 30 -3.22 -6.85 -3.43
N PHE A 31 -2.02 -7.33 -3.12
CA PHE A 31 -0.78 -6.75 -3.66
C PHE A 31 -0.38 -7.30 -5.03
N PHE A 32 -0.83 -8.50 -5.37
CA PHE A 32 -0.54 -9.16 -6.64
C PHE A 32 -1.83 -9.66 -7.27
N PRO A 33 -2.77 -8.73 -7.61
CA PRO A 33 -3.94 -9.06 -8.41
C PRO A 33 -3.46 -9.73 -9.68
N SER A 34 -3.61 -11.04 -9.75
CA SER A 34 -3.26 -11.85 -10.89
C SER A 34 -4.54 -12.54 -11.34
N SER A 35 -4.73 -12.60 -12.66
CA SER A 35 -5.83 -13.26 -13.38
C SER A 35 -5.97 -14.77 -13.08
N VAL A 36 -5.20 -15.31 -12.13
CA VAL A 36 -4.97 -16.72 -11.87
C VAL A 36 -6.11 -17.36 -11.07
N ASN A 37 -7.01 -16.59 -10.46
CA ASN A 37 -8.05 -17.11 -9.56
C ASN A 37 -9.51 -16.94 -10.03
N CYS A 38 -9.78 -16.72 -11.32
CA CYS A 38 -11.14 -16.79 -11.86
C CYS A 38 -11.17 -17.51 -13.22
N PRO A 39 -11.59 -18.80 -13.28
CA PRO A 39 -11.89 -19.45 -14.54
C PRO A 39 -13.28 -19.00 -14.97
N ASN A 40 -13.38 -17.81 -15.56
CA ASN A 40 -14.52 -17.44 -16.37
C ASN A 40 -14.00 -16.59 -17.53
N ASP A 41 -14.28 -17.08 -18.74
CA ASP A 41 -13.87 -16.58 -20.06
C ASP A 41 -14.49 -15.20 -20.44
N SER A 42 -14.48 -14.27 -19.50
CA SER A 42 -14.75 -12.86 -19.76
C SER A 42 -13.70 -12.04 -19.01
N LEU A 43 -12.57 -11.81 -19.69
CA LEU A 43 -11.45 -10.96 -19.29
C LEU A 43 -11.84 -9.90 -18.24
N PRO A 44 -11.31 -9.94 -17.00
CA PRO A 44 -11.30 -8.75 -16.18
C PRO A 44 -10.04 -7.96 -16.51
N VAL A 45 -10.25 -6.71 -16.91
CA VAL A 45 -9.31 -5.58 -16.81
C VAL A 45 -8.38 -5.77 -15.61
N ASP A 46 -7.07 -5.55 -15.77
CA ASP A 46 -6.07 -5.58 -14.70
C ASP A 46 -6.59 -4.81 -13.46
N LYS A 47 -7.13 -5.53 -12.48
CA LYS A 47 -7.70 -4.92 -11.28
C LYS A 47 -6.57 -4.41 -10.41
N THR A 48 -6.76 -3.21 -9.88
CA THR A 48 -5.81 -2.58 -8.98
C THR A 48 -5.97 -3.13 -7.56
N SER A 49 -4.89 -3.08 -6.78
CA SER A 49 -4.92 -3.44 -5.35
C SER A 49 -6.01 -2.71 -4.56
N LEU A 50 -6.31 -1.48 -4.95
CA LEU A 50 -7.30 -0.65 -4.27
C LEU A 50 -8.73 -1.06 -4.64
N GLU A 51 -8.98 -1.43 -5.90
CA GLU A 51 -10.28 -1.95 -6.33
C GLU A 51 -10.63 -3.26 -5.63
N ILE A 52 -9.64 -4.10 -5.32
CA ILE A 52 -9.85 -5.32 -4.53
C ILE A 52 -10.35 -4.96 -3.12
N ILE A 53 -9.69 -4.03 -2.44
CA ILE A 53 -10.07 -3.59 -1.09
C ILE A 53 -11.48 -2.98 -1.09
N GLN A 54 -11.78 -2.16 -2.09
CA GLN A 54 -13.04 -1.43 -2.21
C GLN A 54 -14.21 -2.32 -2.58
N ASN A 55 -14.04 -3.18 -3.57
CA ASN A 55 -15.17 -3.80 -4.29
C ASN A 55 -15.20 -5.33 -4.19
N GLU A 56 -14.10 -6.00 -3.86
CA GLU A 56 -14.03 -7.47 -3.91
C GLU A 56 -13.92 -8.16 -2.56
N LEU A 57 -13.40 -7.46 -1.54
CA LEU A 57 -13.37 -8.02 -0.20
C LEU A 57 -14.79 -8.10 0.36
N SER A 58 -15.19 -9.30 0.75
CA SER A 58 -16.37 -9.53 1.58
C SER A 58 -16.25 -8.76 2.90
N SER A 59 -17.37 -8.54 3.57
CA SER A 59 -17.37 -7.86 4.88
C SER A 59 -16.50 -8.57 5.91
N SER A 60 -16.46 -9.91 5.88
CA SER A 60 -15.59 -10.72 6.75
C SER A 60 -14.10 -10.55 6.43
N GLU A 61 -13.71 -10.55 5.14
CA GLU A 61 -12.32 -10.35 4.74
C GLU A 61 -11.83 -8.94 5.07
N ARG A 62 -12.69 -7.94 4.91
CA ARG A 62 -12.38 -6.56 5.29
C ARG A 62 -12.19 -6.44 6.80
N ASN A 63 -13.08 -7.03 7.60
CA ASN A 63 -12.93 -7.07 9.06
C ASN A 63 -11.67 -7.83 9.50
N TYR A 64 -11.32 -8.89 8.78
CA TYR A 64 -10.09 -9.64 9.03
C TYR A 64 -8.84 -8.81 8.69
N LEU A 65 -8.80 -8.16 7.51
CA LEU A 65 -7.74 -7.24 7.12
C LEU A 65 -7.51 -6.17 8.20
N PHE A 66 -8.60 -5.56 8.68
CA PHE A 66 -8.52 -4.59 9.78
C PHE A 66 -7.99 -5.20 11.06
N SER A 67 -8.41 -6.41 11.41
CA SER A 67 -7.93 -7.11 12.60
C SER A 67 -6.44 -7.45 12.51
N CYS A 68 -5.93 -7.72 11.30
CA CYS A 68 -4.51 -7.92 11.04
C CYS A 68 -3.71 -6.61 11.09
N LEU A 69 -4.28 -5.50 10.63
CA LEU A 69 -3.64 -4.19 10.61
C LEU A 69 -3.72 -3.46 11.97
N LYS A 70 -4.74 -3.72 12.79
CA LYS A 70 -4.96 -3.04 14.07
C LYS A 70 -3.78 -3.13 15.05
N PRO A 71 -3.11 -4.30 15.24
CA PRO A 71 -1.95 -4.38 16.13
C PRO A 71 -0.74 -3.59 15.63
N SER A 72 -0.60 -3.42 14.31
CA SER A 72 0.50 -2.69 13.67
C SER A 72 0.11 -1.30 13.21
N ALA A 73 -1.08 -0.85 13.57
CA ALA A 73 -1.67 0.44 13.21
C ALA A 73 -0.77 1.64 13.46
N GLN A 74 -0.11 1.64 14.61
CA GLN A 74 0.83 2.68 15.03
C GLN A 74 2.10 2.73 14.17
N PHE A 75 2.39 1.65 13.44
CA PHE A 75 3.53 1.52 12.54
C PHE A 75 3.13 1.68 11.07
N LEU A 76 1.84 1.83 10.75
CA LEU A 76 1.41 2.13 9.40
C LEU A 76 1.85 3.55 9.05
N PRO A 77 2.54 3.77 7.93
CA PRO A 77 2.88 5.11 7.47
C PRO A 77 1.61 5.92 7.25
N VAL A 78 1.42 6.95 8.08
CA VAL A 78 0.30 7.89 7.97
C VAL A 78 0.73 9.07 7.10
N ILE A 79 0.02 9.26 5.99
CA ILE A 79 0.25 10.36 5.06
C ILE A 79 -0.87 11.37 5.26
N TYR A 80 -0.55 12.61 5.61
CA TYR A 80 -1.55 13.67 5.80
C TYR A 80 -1.73 14.47 4.51
N PRO A 81 -2.77 14.22 3.69
CA PRO A 81 -2.86 14.80 2.35
C PRO A 81 -2.90 16.33 2.35
N LYS A 82 -3.41 16.93 3.43
CA LYS A 82 -3.44 18.39 3.61
C LYS A 82 -2.05 19.00 3.61
N ASP A 83 -1.10 18.38 4.29
CA ASP A 83 0.29 18.86 4.38
C ASP A 83 0.94 18.88 3.00
N PHE A 84 0.64 17.88 2.17
CA PHE A 84 1.11 17.80 0.79
C PHE A 84 0.44 18.85 -0.09
N THR A 85 -0.89 19.02 -0.01
CA THR A 85 -1.62 19.98 -0.84
C THR A 85 -1.37 21.44 -0.46
N ASP A 86 -1.13 21.74 0.82
CA ASP A 86 -0.86 23.09 1.30
C ASP A 86 0.58 23.50 1.02
N SER A 87 1.54 22.55 1.11
CA SER A 87 2.91 22.74 0.62
C SER A 87 2.92 23.12 -0.86
N LEU A 88 2.21 22.35 -1.69
CA LEU A 88 2.00 22.58 -3.12
C LEU A 88 1.43 23.97 -3.47
N LYS A 89 0.44 24.43 -2.69
CA LYS A 89 -0.21 25.73 -2.90
C LYS A 89 0.68 26.92 -2.54
N ARG A 90 1.53 26.78 -1.51
CA ARG A 90 2.40 27.88 -1.04
C ARG A 90 3.62 28.09 -1.93
N SER A 91 4.10 27.05 -2.59
CA SER A 91 5.37 27.08 -3.32
C SER A 91 5.26 27.18 -4.83
N GLY A 92 4.04 27.08 -5.37
CA GLY A 92 3.81 27.20 -6.81
C GLY A 92 4.42 26.04 -7.58
N ASN A 93 3.87 24.84 -7.44
CA ASN A 93 4.13 23.67 -8.31
C ASN A 93 5.61 23.41 -8.64
N ASP A 94 6.53 23.74 -7.73
CA ASP A 94 7.96 23.54 -7.97
C ASP A 94 8.27 22.04 -7.93
N TYR A 95 8.79 21.53 -9.05
CA TYR A 95 9.20 20.15 -9.23
C TYR A 95 10.09 19.66 -8.07
N SER A 96 10.97 20.51 -7.54
CA SER A 96 11.89 20.17 -6.46
C SER A 96 11.15 19.79 -5.18
N GLN A 97 10.09 20.52 -4.83
CA GLN A 97 9.32 20.25 -3.61
C GLN A 97 8.38 19.06 -3.75
N LEU A 98 7.88 18.81 -4.97
CA LEU A 98 7.13 17.60 -5.27
C LEU A 98 7.99 16.36 -5.09
N LEU A 99 9.24 16.43 -5.54
CA LEU A 99 10.19 15.36 -5.38
C LEU A 99 10.53 15.09 -3.91
N GLU A 100 10.79 16.14 -3.12
CA GLU A 100 11.02 16.00 -1.66
C GLU A 100 9.83 15.36 -0.95
N SER A 101 8.62 15.74 -1.33
CA SER A 101 7.39 15.16 -0.78
C SER A 101 7.27 13.66 -1.07
N VAL A 102 7.54 13.24 -2.31
CA VAL A 102 7.53 11.82 -2.70
C VAL A 102 8.67 11.05 -2.01
N LEU A 103 9.83 11.67 -1.86
CA LEU A 103 10.97 11.10 -1.14
C LEU A 103 10.66 10.88 0.33
N ASP A 104 10.13 11.87 1.03
CA ASP A 104 9.77 11.74 2.45
C ASP A 104 8.75 10.62 2.64
N LEU A 105 7.78 10.49 1.74
CA LEU A 105 6.83 9.38 1.73
C LEU A 105 7.50 8.01 1.55
N ILE A 106 8.50 7.90 0.67
CA ILE A 106 9.27 6.67 0.49
C ILE A 106 10.15 6.37 1.71
N MET A 107 10.81 7.39 2.26
CA MET A 107 11.63 7.28 3.47
C MET A 107 10.81 6.85 4.71
N LEU A 108 9.53 7.25 4.78
CA LEU A 108 8.61 6.82 5.85
C LEU A 108 8.19 5.34 5.73
N THR A 109 8.23 4.77 4.53
CA THR A 109 7.74 3.41 4.26
C THR A 109 8.87 2.38 4.09
N SER A 110 10.04 2.84 3.66
CA SER A 110 11.19 2.01 3.29
C SER A 110 12.36 2.22 4.25
N ASN A 111 13.15 1.18 4.47
CA ASN A 111 14.37 1.23 5.29
C ASN A 111 15.59 1.80 4.55
N PHE A 112 15.41 2.85 3.74
CA PHE A 112 16.55 3.51 3.09
C PHE A 112 17.39 4.25 4.14
N LYS A 113 18.71 4.07 4.09
CA LYS A 113 19.64 4.72 5.03
C LYS A 113 20.00 6.13 4.59
N ASP A 114 19.92 6.40 3.30
CA ASP A 114 20.36 7.65 2.69
C ASP A 114 19.31 8.16 1.69
N ARG A 115 19.09 9.48 1.67
CA ARG A 115 18.13 10.14 0.78
C ARG A 115 18.55 10.07 -0.69
N SER A 116 19.84 10.12 -0.99
CA SER A 116 20.38 9.97 -2.34
C SER A 116 20.13 8.57 -2.88
N GLU A 117 20.30 7.54 -2.05
CA GLU A 117 19.98 6.15 -2.39
C GLU A 117 18.48 5.99 -2.69
N ALA A 118 17.63 6.53 -1.80
CA ALA A 118 16.17 6.52 -2.00
C ALA A 118 15.78 7.22 -3.30
N LEU A 119 16.38 8.38 -3.59
CA LEU A 119 16.13 9.15 -4.81
C LEU A 119 16.51 8.40 -6.09
N GLN A 120 17.72 7.84 -6.12
CA GLN A 120 18.16 7.02 -7.25
C GLN A 120 17.23 5.83 -7.46
N THR A 121 16.82 5.18 -6.37
CA THR A 121 15.90 4.04 -6.42
C THR A 121 14.51 4.45 -6.93
N CYS A 122 13.99 5.58 -6.48
CA CYS A 122 12.72 6.13 -6.94
C CYS A 122 12.73 6.40 -8.44
N PHE A 123 13.82 6.99 -8.97
CA PHE A 123 13.94 7.22 -10.42
C PHE A 123 14.12 5.93 -11.22
N MET A 124 14.87 4.96 -10.69
CA MET A 124 15.15 3.71 -11.38
C MET A 124 13.96 2.76 -11.42
N ARG A 125 13.13 2.77 -10.38
CA ARG A 125 12.01 1.81 -10.21
C ARG A 125 10.66 2.44 -10.46
N GLY A 126 10.52 3.76 -10.27
CA GLY A 126 9.27 4.48 -10.32
C GLY A 126 8.46 4.32 -9.04
N VAL A 127 7.68 5.36 -8.71
CA VAL A 127 6.82 5.42 -7.53
C VAL A 127 5.38 5.56 -7.97
N VAL A 128 4.51 4.71 -7.43
CA VAL A 128 3.08 4.69 -7.75
C VAL A 128 2.28 4.72 -6.46
N LEU A 129 1.32 5.62 -6.35
CA LEU A 129 0.39 5.70 -5.22
C LEU A 129 -1.03 5.55 -5.76
N ASN A 130 -1.81 4.60 -5.22
CA ASN A 130 -3.20 4.35 -5.63
C ASN A 130 -3.38 4.24 -7.16
N ASN A 131 -2.46 3.50 -7.79
CA ASN A 131 -2.39 3.33 -9.24
C ASN A 131 -2.17 4.63 -10.05
N VAL A 132 -1.62 5.67 -9.43
CA VAL A 132 -1.18 6.91 -10.10
C VAL A 132 0.34 6.98 -10.03
N ASN A 133 1.00 7.18 -11.17
CA ASN A 133 2.45 7.35 -11.22
C ASN A 133 2.81 8.71 -10.63
N LEU A 134 3.48 8.70 -9.48
CA LEU A 134 4.08 9.89 -8.89
C LEU A 134 5.43 10.14 -9.55
N LEU A 135 6.25 9.10 -9.71
CA LEU A 135 7.53 9.14 -10.42
C LEU A 135 7.55 8.05 -11.46
N LYS A 136 7.70 8.42 -12.74
CA LYS A 136 7.79 7.43 -13.82
C LYS A 136 9.22 6.90 -13.91
N LYS A 137 9.34 5.57 -14.04
CA LYS A 137 10.61 4.90 -14.23
C LYS A 137 11.41 5.53 -15.38
N GLY A 138 12.64 5.96 -15.08
CA GLY A 138 13.56 6.53 -16.07
C GLY A 138 13.23 7.95 -16.52
N ASN A 139 12.16 8.57 -16.03
CA ASN A 139 11.82 9.94 -16.37
C ASN A 139 11.87 10.86 -15.14
N LYS A 140 12.94 11.66 -15.07
CA LYS A 140 13.25 12.54 -13.93
C LYS A 140 12.51 13.88 -13.97
N PHE A 141 11.54 14.09 -14.86
CA PHE A 141 10.89 15.40 -15.01
C PHE A 141 9.36 15.32 -15.18
N GLU A 142 8.78 14.11 -15.18
CA GLU A 142 7.32 13.90 -15.28
C GLU A 142 6.69 13.78 -13.88
N MET A 143 6.79 14.84 -13.05
CA MET A 143 5.93 15.00 -11.88
C MET A 143 4.96 16.15 -12.12
N SER A 144 3.69 15.91 -11.82
CA SER A 144 2.64 16.93 -11.94
C SER A 144 1.82 17.01 -10.64
N PRO A 145 1.43 18.22 -10.21
CA PRO A 145 0.52 18.41 -9.09
C PRO A 145 -0.79 17.66 -9.25
N GLU A 146 -1.30 17.54 -10.48
CA GLU A 146 -2.53 16.85 -10.81
C GLU A 146 -2.43 15.35 -10.50
N ASN A 147 -1.28 14.73 -10.78
CA ASN A 147 -1.04 13.33 -10.44
C ASN A 147 -1.04 13.11 -8.93
N ILE A 148 -0.45 14.03 -8.16
CA ILE A 148 -0.44 13.94 -6.71
C ILE A 148 -1.84 14.11 -6.14
N GLN A 149 -2.58 15.12 -6.61
CA GLN A 149 -3.97 15.33 -6.22
C GLN A 149 -4.85 14.12 -6.59
N ALA A 150 -4.67 13.55 -7.78
CA ALA A 150 -5.37 12.35 -8.22
C ALA A 150 -5.04 11.15 -7.31
N ALA A 151 -3.77 10.94 -6.97
CA ALA A 151 -3.35 9.85 -6.09
C ALA A 151 -4.01 9.96 -4.70
N PHE A 152 -4.06 11.16 -4.13
CA PHE A 152 -4.69 11.42 -2.83
C PHE A 152 -6.22 11.33 -2.87
N SER A 153 -6.85 11.70 -3.99
CA SER A 153 -8.31 11.58 -4.14
C SER A 153 -8.81 10.14 -4.20
N ARG A 154 -7.93 9.20 -4.57
CA ARG A 154 -8.29 7.78 -4.77
C ARG A 154 -8.27 6.94 -3.51
N PHE A 155 -7.75 7.45 -2.39
CA PHE A 155 -7.75 6.70 -1.13
C PHE A 155 -9.15 6.16 -0.81
N ASP A 156 -9.18 4.97 -0.23
CA ASP A 156 -10.45 4.37 0.16
C ASP A 156 -11.14 5.26 1.20
N GLN A 157 -12.35 5.72 0.90
CA GLN A 157 -13.05 6.70 1.72
C GLN A 157 -13.54 6.12 3.05
N THR A 158 -13.77 4.80 3.09
CA THR A 158 -14.30 4.10 4.25
C THR A 158 -13.22 3.87 5.30
N THR A 159 -12.05 3.42 4.84
CA THR A 159 -10.93 2.95 5.67
C THR A 159 -9.82 4.00 5.78
N GLY A 160 -9.72 4.91 4.81
CA GLY A 160 -8.59 5.82 4.65
C GLY A 160 -7.32 5.14 4.13
N LEU A 161 -7.39 3.88 3.71
CA LEU A 161 -6.24 3.11 3.20
C LEU A 161 -5.92 3.43 1.75
N GLY A 162 -4.64 3.36 1.44
CA GLY A 162 -4.07 3.44 0.10
C GLY A 162 -2.91 2.47 -0.06
N ILE A 163 -2.46 2.33 -1.30
CA ILE A 163 -1.37 1.43 -1.67
C ILE A 163 -0.26 2.25 -2.30
N LEU A 164 0.89 2.27 -1.64
CA LEU A 164 2.13 2.78 -2.18
C LEU A 164 2.92 1.62 -2.80
N ARG A 165 3.49 1.86 -3.99
CA ARG A 165 4.32 0.90 -4.70
C ARG A 165 5.62 1.55 -5.16
N LEU A 166 6.73 0.85 -4.91
CA LEU A 166 8.05 1.15 -5.47
C LEU A 166 8.46 0.04 -6.44
N GLY A 167 8.51 0.37 -7.73
CA GLY A 167 8.76 -0.63 -8.77
C GLY A 167 7.67 -1.69 -8.89
N LYS A 168 8.07 -2.96 -9.03
CA LYS A 168 7.16 -4.09 -9.28
C LYS A 168 6.81 -4.92 -8.04
N ASN A 169 7.70 -4.94 -7.05
CA ASN A 169 7.66 -5.97 -6.00
C ASN A 169 7.41 -5.38 -4.60
N GLU A 170 7.66 -4.09 -4.41
CA GLU A 170 7.55 -3.45 -3.10
C GLU A 170 6.25 -2.67 -3.03
N HIS A 171 5.42 -3.10 -2.09
CA HIS A 171 4.09 -2.53 -1.85
C HIS A 171 3.90 -2.33 -0.36
N TRP A 172 3.29 -1.19 0.00
CA TRP A 172 2.96 -0.87 1.38
C TRP A 172 1.52 -0.38 1.48
N PHE A 173 0.87 -0.77 2.56
CA PHE A 173 -0.32 -0.06 3.01
C PHE A 173 0.10 1.29 3.59
N VAL A 174 -0.62 2.32 3.19
CA VAL A 174 -0.47 3.67 3.74
C VAL A 174 -1.85 4.19 4.14
N ALA A 175 -1.94 5.02 5.17
CA ALA A 175 -3.21 5.50 5.70
C ALA A 175 -3.28 7.03 5.70
N THR A 176 -4.47 7.60 5.46
CA THR A 176 -4.68 9.07 5.52
C THR A 176 -5.19 9.57 6.88
N LYS A 177 -5.57 8.64 7.74
CA LYS A 177 -5.99 8.88 9.12
C LYS A 177 -5.51 7.72 9.96
N SER A 178 -5.10 8.00 11.19
CA SER A 178 -4.76 6.98 12.18
C SER A 178 -6.00 6.24 12.72
N ASN A 179 -7.12 6.17 12.00
CA ASN A 179 -8.41 5.59 12.45
C ASN A 179 -8.34 4.11 12.88
N PHE A 180 -7.17 3.49 12.83
CA PHE A 180 -6.88 2.24 13.51
C PHE A 180 -6.72 2.40 15.04
N THR A 181 -6.62 3.62 15.55
CA THR A 181 -6.80 3.96 16.97
C THR A 181 -8.23 4.45 17.19
N GLN A 182 -9.10 3.55 17.64
CA GLN A 182 -10.11 3.89 18.63
C GLN A 182 -9.65 3.29 19.95
#